data_AF-A0A329KL61-F1
#
_entry.id   AF-A0A329KL61-F1
#
_cell.length_a   1.000
_cell.length_b   1.000
_cell.length_c   1.000
_cell.angle_alpha   90.00
_cell.angle_beta   90.00
_cell.angle_gamma   90.00
#
_symmetry.space_group_name_H-M   'P 1'
#
loop_
_entity.id
_entity.type
_entity.pdbx_description
1 polymer ?
#
loop_
_entity_poly.entity_id
_entity_poly.type
_entity_poly.pdbx_seq_one_letter_code
_entity_poly.pdbx_strand_id
1 'polypeptide(L)'
;MKQIILITDGCSNVGVDPVIAAAQARQEGIVVHVVGVIDQGEIGELGATEIAEIARASGGMSRIVPSAQLSGTVQMMTRKTVTGTIQQVVEQELRQILGGSGRLTELEPEKRGLVVQAVEDMSDQMELEVALLVDASASMKPKLLAVQETAHDLMASLKARGGQSRLAVFRFPGLQGQECQMELGFTSDLAKARNLFYKINMRGTTPTGPALLETIRYMAGKPAVPPMEDKDGCLSEYVV
;
A
#
# COMPACT_ATOMS: atom_id res chain seq x y z
N MET A 1 -0.51 11.45 -5.19
CA MET A 1 -1.12 10.59 -4.13
C MET A 1 -0.17 9.46 -3.82
N LYS A 2 -0.13 8.99 -2.56
CA LYS A 2 0.74 7.90 -2.11
C LYS A 2 -0.10 6.73 -1.58
N GLN A 3 0.20 5.51 -2.03
CA GLN A 3 -0.48 4.30 -1.58
C GLN A 3 0.54 3.20 -1.26
N ILE A 4 0.31 2.45 -0.18
CA ILE A 4 1.00 1.20 0.13
C ILE A 4 -0.01 0.07 -0.07
N ILE A 5 0.40 -1.01 -0.71
CA ILE A 5 -0.39 -2.23 -0.87
C ILE A 5 0.38 -3.36 -0.20
N LEU A 6 -0.04 -3.69 1.01
CA LEU A 6 0.47 -4.80 1.79
C LEU A 6 -0.15 -6.10 1.27
N ILE A 7 0.68 -7.04 0.84
CA ILE A 7 0.25 -8.38 0.42
C ILE A 7 0.83 -9.37 1.42
N THR A 8 -0.05 -10.09 2.12
CA THR A 8 0.34 -11.06 3.15
C THR A 8 -0.62 -12.25 3.17
N ASP A 9 -0.21 -13.35 3.78
CA ASP A 9 -1.08 -14.50 4.02
C ASP A 9 -1.23 -14.89 5.49
N GLY A 10 -0.74 -14.06 6.41
CA GLY A 10 -0.76 -14.33 7.84
C GLY A 10 -0.79 -13.07 8.70
N CYS A 11 -0.74 -13.27 10.02
CA CYS A 11 -0.70 -12.17 10.99
C CYS A 11 0.73 -11.73 11.27
N SER A 12 0.88 -10.47 11.70
CA SER A 12 2.13 -10.02 12.31
C SER A 12 2.41 -10.81 13.59
N ASN A 13 3.67 -11.16 13.82
CA ASN A 13 4.07 -11.95 14.99
C ASN A 13 5.29 -11.36 15.73
N VAL A 14 5.88 -10.27 15.22
CA VAL A 14 7.07 -9.62 15.79
C VAL A 14 7.04 -8.12 15.49
N GLY A 15 7.55 -7.33 16.45
CA GLY A 15 7.82 -5.91 16.28
C GLY A 15 6.66 -5.00 16.66
N VAL A 16 6.68 -3.79 16.13
CA VAL A 16 5.63 -2.78 16.33
C VAL A 16 4.31 -3.27 15.76
N ASP A 17 3.19 -2.94 16.41
CA ASP A 17 1.85 -3.23 15.92
C ASP A 17 1.61 -2.59 14.53
N PRO A 18 1.27 -3.39 13.50
CA PRO A 18 1.05 -2.89 12.15
C PRO A 18 -0.13 -1.91 12.03
N VAL A 19 -1.12 -1.97 12.93
CA VAL A 19 -2.23 -1.02 12.99
C VAL A 19 -1.74 0.37 13.36
N ILE A 20 -0.81 0.46 14.32
CA ILE A 20 -0.17 1.72 14.71
C ILE A 20 0.66 2.29 13.55
N ALA A 21 1.44 1.44 12.88
CA ALA A 21 2.21 1.84 11.71
C ALA A 21 1.30 2.37 10.57
N ALA A 22 0.16 1.73 10.33
CA ALA A 22 -0.81 2.17 9.33
C ALA A 22 -1.50 3.49 9.71
N ALA A 23 -1.77 3.72 11.00
CA ALA A 23 -2.27 5.03 11.47
C ALA A 23 -1.24 6.14 11.22
N GLN A 24 0.05 5.86 11.40
CA GLN A 24 1.12 6.80 11.05
C GLN A 24 1.18 7.06 9.54
N ALA A 25 1.00 6.04 8.70
CA ALA A 25 0.96 6.21 7.25
C ALA A 25 -0.07 7.28 6.82
N ARG A 26 -1.25 7.27 7.44
CA ARG A 26 -2.30 8.25 7.17
C ARG A 26 -1.91 9.68 7.56
N GLN A 27 -1.18 9.85 8.65
CA GLN A 27 -0.66 11.17 9.05
C GLN A 27 0.33 11.72 8.01
N GLU A 28 1.07 10.85 7.33
CA GLU A 28 1.97 11.19 6.22
C GLU A 28 1.25 11.31 4.86
N GLY A 29 -0.09 11.24 4.83
CA GLY A 29 -0.88 11.30 3.59
C GLY A 29 -0.76 10.05 2.71
N ILE A 30 -0.44 8.90 3.31
CA ILE A 30 -0.28 7.61 2.64
C ILE A 30 -1.44 6.68 3.02
N VAL A 31 -2.13 6.15 2.01
CA VAL A 31 -3.21 5.17 2.22
C VAL A 31 -2.63 3.76 2.18
N VAL A 32 -2.96 2.91 3.16
CA VAL A 32 -2.50 1.52 3.23
C VAL A 32 -3.66 0.58 2.89
N HIS A 33 -3.48 -0.17 1.81
CA HIS A 33 -4.33 -1.27 1.40
C HIS A 33 -3.73 -2.59 1.87
N VAL A 34 -4.58 -3.55 2.21
CA VAL A 34 -4.13 -4.88 2.65
C VAL A 34 -4.84 -5.96 1.86
N VAL A 35 -4.08 -6.85 1.23
CA VAL A 35 -4.59 -7.99 0.47
C VAL A 35 -4.08 -9.28 1.12
N GLY A 36 -4.99 -10.00 1.76
CA GLY A 36 -4.78 -11.35 2.26
C GLY A 36 -4.85 -12.36 1.12
N VAL A 37 -3.81 -13.17 0.91
CA VAL A 37 -3.78 -14.15 -0.19
C VAL A 37 -3.97 -15.57 0.31
N ILE A 38 -5.00 -16.26 -0.20
CA ILE A 38 -5.32 -17.66 0.10
C ILE A 38 -5.05 -18.56 -1.11
N ASP A 39 -4.61 -19.80 -0.89
CA ASP A 39 -4.47 -20.80 -1.96
C ASP A 39 -5.45 -21.97 -1.78
N GLN A 40 -5.47 -22.63 -0.60
CA GLN A 40 -6.32 -23.79 -0.32
C GLN A 40 -6.74 -23.92 1.16
N GLY A 41 -6.61 -22.82 1.93
CA GLY A 41 -6.97 -22.78 3.36
C GLY A 41 -7.60 -21.44 3.72
N GLU A 42 -8.11 -21.34 4.94
CA GLU A 42 -8.70 -20.10 5.44
C GLU A 42 -7.62 -19.23 6.10
N ILE A 43 -7.68 -17.91 5.87
CA ILE A 43 -7.09 -16.96 6.81
C ILE A 43 -7.96 -17.05 8.06
N GLY A 44 -7.37 -17.45 9.19
CA GLY A 44 -8.10 -17.52 10.46
C GLY A 44 -8.72 -16.17 10.83
N GLU A 45 -9.78 -16.18 11.64
CA GLU A 45 -10.53 -14.97 12.03
C GLU A 45 -9.65 -13.83 12.57
N LEU A 46 -8.61 -14.20 13.32
CA LEU A 46 -7.62 -13.26 13.88
C LEU A 46 -6.82 -12.54 12.77
N GLY A 47 -6.43 -13.25 11.71
CA GLY A 47 -5.72 -12.65 10.57
C GLY A 47 -6.63 -11.79 9.71
N ALA A 48 -7.89 -12.19 9.52
CA ALA A 48 -8.87 -11.38 8.81
C ALA A 48 -9.14 -10.06 9.55
N THR A 49 -9.19 -10.11 10.88
CA THR A 49 -9.38 -8.94 11.74
C THR A 49 -8.18 -8.00 11.63
N GLU A 50 -6.95 -8.50 11.82
CA GLU A 50 -5.74 -7.67 11.72
C GLU A 50 -5.62 -6.99 10.35
N ILE A 51 -5.83 -7.74 9.26
CA ILE A 51 -5.84 -7.23 7.87
C ILE A 51 -6.85 -6.07 7.71
N ALA A 52 -8.04 -6.20 8.29
CA ALA A 52 -9.06 -5.16 8.22
C ALA A 52 -8.70 -3.94 9.08
N GLU A 53 -8.11 -4.14 10.25
CA GLU A 53 -7.72 -3.06 11.15
C GLU A 53 -6.57 -2.22 10.62
N ILE A 54 -5.55 -2.84 10.03
CA ILE A 54 -4.43 -2.14 9.37
C ILE A 54 -4.97 -1.24 8.26
N ALA A 55 -5.80 -1.78 7.36
CA ALA A 55 -6.37 -0.99 6.27
C ALA A 55 -7.22 0.18 6.81
N ARG A 56 -8.12 -0.11 7.78
CA ARG A 56 -9.01 0.88 8.38
C ARG A 56 -8.25 2.01 9.07
N ALA A 57 -7.17 1.71 9.78
CA ALA A 57 -6.35 2.71 10.47
C ALA A 57 -5.77 3.75 9.51
N SER A 58 -5.39 3.31 8.29
CA SER A 58 -4.90 4.22 7.26
C SER A 58 -5.99 4.87 6.40
N GLY A 59 -7.23 4.41 6.49
CA GLY A 59 -8.33 4.80 5.60
C GLY A 59 -8.37 4.04 4.26
N GLY A 60 -7.63 2.94 4.14
CA GLY A 60 -7.63 2.07 2.98
C GLY A 60 -8.64 0.92 3.06
N MET A 61 -8.63 0.08 2.03
CA MET A 61 -9.45 -1.14 1.93
C MET A 61 -8.64 -2.38 2.29
N SER A 62 -9.33 -3.41 2.77
CA SER A 62 -8.80 -4.76 2.92
C SER A 62 -9.60 -5.78 2.11
N ARG A 63 -8.94 -6.80 1.56
CA ARG A 63 -9.59 -7.94 0.87
C ARG A 63 -8.83 -9.23 1.11
N ILE A 64 -9.55 -10.34 1.21
CA ILE A 64 -8.99 -11.68 1.22
C ILE A 64 -9.38 -12.33 -0.09
N VAL A 65 -8.40 -12.77 -0.88
CA VAL A 65 -8.63 -13.25 -2.25
C VAL A 65 -7.73 -14.45 -2.57
N PRO A 66 -8.19 -15.34 -3.47
CA PRO A 66 -7.30 -16.35 -4.03
C PRO A 66 -6.20 -15.72 -4.87
N SER A 67 -5.03 -16.37 -4.96
CA SER A 67 -3.89 -15.90 -5.77
C SER A 67 -4.29 -15.48 -7.20
N ALA A 68 -5.21 -16.22 -7.83
CA ALA A 68 -5.72 -15.94 -9.18
C ALA A 68 -6.47 -14.59 -9.31
N GLN A 69 -6.97 -14.01 -8.21
CA GLN A 69 -7.71 -12.74 -8.19
C GLN A 69 -6.87 -11.57 -7.65
N LEU A 70 -5.61 -11.82 -7.26
CA LEU A 70 -4.73 -10.84 -6.63
C LEU A 70 -4.53 -9.61 -7.53
N SER A 71 -4.13 -9.82 -8.77
CA SER A 71 -3.82 -8.74 -9.73
C SER A 71 -5.00 -7.78 -9.93
N GLY A 72 -6.16 -8.32 -10.27
CA GLY A 72 -7.38 -7.53 -10.47
C GLY A 72 -7.84 -6.80 -9.19
N THR A 73 -7.65 -7.42 -8.02
CA THR A 73 -8.01 -6.82 -6.73
C THR A 73 -7.12 -5.62 -6.42
N VAL A 74 -5.80 -5.77 -6.60
CA VAL A 74 -4.82 -4.70 -6.39
C VAL A 74 -5.08 -3.51 -7.31
N GLN A 75 -5.34 -3.76 -8.60
CA GLN A 75 -5.69 -2.70 -9.55
C GLN A 75 -7.00 -2.00 -9.17
N MET A 76 -8.03 -2.77 -8.81
CA MET A 76 -9.32 -2.23 -8.39
C MET A 76 -9.20 -1.35 -7.15
N MET A 77 -8.47 -1.81 -6.13
CA MET A 77 -8.26 -1.04 -4.90
C MET A 77 -7.55 0.27 -5.20
N THR A 78 -6.50 0.22 -6.00
CA THR A 78 -5.73 1.41 -6.41
C THR A 78 -6.63 2.44 -7.10
N ARG A 79 -7.40 2.02 -8.12
CA ARG A 79 -8.30 2.90 -8.89
C ARG A 79 -9.41 3.47 -8.02
N LYS A 80 -10.08 2.63 -7.22
CA LYS A 80 -11.20 3.05 -6.38
C LYS A 80 -10.76 4.08 -5.33
N THR A 81 -9.56 3.94 -4.80
CA THR A 81 -8.97 4.90 -3.87
C THR A 81 -8.67 6.25 -4.52
N VAL A 82 -8.09 6.27 -5.73
CA VAL A 82 -7.85 7.50 -6.49
C VAL A 82 -9.17 8.22 -6.79
N THR A 83 -10.11 7.52 -7.42
CA THR A 83 -11.41 8.10 -7.80
C THR A 83 -12.18 8.56 -6.57
N GLY A 84 -12.23 7.76 -5.50
CA GLY A 84 -12.93 8.13 -4.27
C GLY A 84 -12.34 9.36 -3.58
N THR A 85 -11.01 9.50 -3.56
CA THR A 85 -10.33 10.67 -2.99
C THR A 85 -10.68 11.94 -3.77
N ILE A 86 -10.68 11.86 -5.10
CA ILE A 86 -11.03 13.00 -5.96
C ILE A 86 -12.51 13.35 -5.81
N GLN A 87 -13.40 12.35 -5.76
CA GLN A 87 -14.82 12.57 -5.50
C GLN A 87 -15.05 13.32 -4.19
N GLN A 88 -14.34 12.93 -3.11
CA GLN A 88 -14.45 13.61 -1.82
C GLN A 88 -14.00 15.08 -1.89
N VAL A 89 -12.90 15.37 -2.58
CA VAL A 89 -12.43 16.75 -2.78
C VAL A 89 -13.44 17.56 -3.58
N VAL A 90 -13.91 17.02 -4.71
CA VAL A 90 -14.92 17.69 -5.56
C VAL A 90 -16.22 17.93 -4.81
N GLU A 91 -16.69 16.97 -4.02
CA GLU A 91 -17.87 17.17 -3.17
C GLU A 91 -17.67 18.27 -2.12
N GLN A 92 -16.48 18.39 -1.54
CA GLN A 92 -16.17 19.47 -0.59
C GLN A 92 -16.23 20.84 -1.27
N GLU A 93 -15.62 20.98 -2.46
CA GLU A 93 -15.65 22.20 -3.26
C GLU A 93 -17.09 22.58 -3.65
N LEU A 94 -17.88 21.61 -4.12
CA LEU A 94 -19.28 21.84 -4.46
C LEU A 94 -20.11 22.32 -3.26
N ARG A 95 -19.89 21.74 -2.06
CA ARG A 95 -20.59 22.19 -0.85
C ARG A 95 -20.23 23.62 -0.45
N GLN A 96 -18.97 24.02 -0.63
CA GLN A 96 -18.53 25.39 -0.36
C GLN A 96 -19.20 26.39 -1.31
N ILE A 97 -19.25 26.07 -2.62
CA ILE A 97 -19.87 26.93 -3.63
C ILE A 97 -21.39 27.01 -3.46
N LEU A 98 -22.04 25.89 -3.12
CA LEU A 98 -23.50 25.75 -3.06
C LEU A 98 -24.10 25.97 -1.65
N GLY A 99 -23.31 26.39 -0.66
CA GLY A 99 -23.82 26.77 0.66
C GLY A 99 -24.32 25.60 1.53
N GLY A 100 -23.70 24.42 1.42
CA GLY A 100 -23.89 23.31 2.37
C GLY A 100 -24.87 22.20 1.95
N SER A 101 -25.70 22.40 0.93
CA SER A 101 -26.58 21.35 0.35
C SER A 101 -25.94 20.57 -0.81
N GLY A 102 -24.77 20.98 -1.33
CA GLY A 102 -24.17 20.40 -2.53
C GLY A 102 -23.69 18.94 -2.38
N ARG A 103 -24.58 17.95 -2.40
CA ARG A 103 -24.20 16.56 -2.70
C ARG A 103 -24.26 16.33 -4.20
N LEU A 104 -23.36 15.49 -4.72
CA LEU A 104 -23.37 15.08 -6.13
C LEU A 104 -24.74 14.52 -6.57
N THR A 105 -25.43 13.84 -5.66
CA THR A 105 -26.76 13.25 -5.86
C THR A 105 -27.90 14.28 -5.95
N GLU A 106 -27.66 15.52 -5.54
CA GLU A 106 -28.64 16.61 -5.57
C GLU A 106 -28.52 17.47 -6.84
N LEU A 107 -27.43 17.29 -7.60
CA LEU A 107 -27.28 17.91 -8.92
C LEU A 107 -28.24 17.28 -9.93
N GLU A 108 -28.73 18.12 -10.84
CA GLU A 108 -29.45 17.70 -12.05
C GLU A 108 -28.61 16.69 -12.85
N PRO A 109 -29.23 15.69 -13.52
CA PRO A 109 -28.52 14.62 -14.20
C PRO A 109 -27.41 15.09 -15.15
N GLU A 110 -27.64 16.16 -15.92
CA GLU A 110 -26.66 16.71 -16.85
C GLU A 110 -25.42 17.25 -16.13
N LYS A 111 -25.62 18.05 -15.07
CA LYS A 111 -24.53 18.61 -14.26
C LYS A 111 -23.77 17.50 -13.51
N ARG A 112 -24.48 16.47 -13.06
CA ARG A 112 -23.86 15.30 -12.45
C ARG A 112 -22.94 14.58 -13.42
N GLY A 113 -23.35 14.44 -14.68
CA GLY A 113 -22.52 13.86 -15.75
C GLY A 113 -21.21 14.60 -15.94
N LEU A 114 -21.25 15.94 -15.99
CA LEU A 114 -20.06 16.78 -16.09
C LEU A 114 -19.10 16.60 -14.91
N VAL A 115 -19.64 16.50 -13.69
CA VAL A 115 -18.81 16.28 -12.50
C VAL A 115 -18.18 14.90 -12.50
N VAL A 116 -18.92 13.86 -12.91
CA VAL A 116 -18.36 12.50 -13.05
C VAL A 116 -17.22 12.48 -14.07
N GLN A 117 -17.41 13.11 -15.22
CA GLN A 117 -16.36 13.22 -16.24
C GLN A 117 -15.13 13.95 -15.70
N ALA A 118 -15.32 15.08 -15.01
CA ALA A 118 -14.22 15.82 -14.40
C ALA A 118 -13.44 14.97 -13.38
N VAL A 119 -14.14 14.18 -12.56
CA VAL A 119 -13.51 13.24 -11.62
C VAL A 119 -12.68 12.19 -12.36
N GLU A 120 -13.18 11.64 -13.48
CA GLU A 120 -12.45 10.66 -14.28
C GLU A 120 -11.18 11.27 -14.91
N ASP A 121 -11.29 12.45 -15.53
CA ASP A 121 -10.16 13.16 -16.13
C ASP A 121 -9.10 13.51 -15.07
N MET A 122 -9.52 14.02 -13.91
CA MET A 122 -8.62 14.28 -12.79
C MET A 122 -7.97 12.98 -12.27
N SER A 123 -8.72 11.87 -12.23
CA SER A 123 -8.21 10.57 -11.78
C SER A 123 -7.15 10.03 -12.74
N ASP A 124 -7.30 10.24 -14.03
CA ASP A 124 -6.34 9.82 -15.04
C ASP A 124 -5.03 10.63 -14.95
N GLN A 125 -5.13 11.94 -14.74
CA GLN A 125 -3.98 12.86 -14.76
C GLN A 125 -3.22 12.96 -13.42
N MET A 126 -3.80 12.50 -12.31
CA MET A 126 -3.19 12.61 -10.98
C MET A 126 -1.88 11.81 -10.86
N GLU A 127 -0.84 12.42 -10.32
CA GLU A 127 0.39 11.71 -9.97
C GLU A 127 0.15 10.64 -8.89
N LEU A 128 0.71 9.45 -9.09
CA LEU A 128 0.52 8.32 -8.19
C LEU A 128 1.82 7.60 -7.88
N GLU A 129 2.13 7.48 -6.60
CA GLU A 129 3.22 6.67 -6.08
C GLU A 129 2.64 5.48 -5.33
N VAL A 130 2.92 4.27 -5.81
CA VAL A 130 2.46 3.03 -5.17
C VAL A 130 3.67 2.24 -4.68
N ALA A 131 3.64 1.76 -3.45
CA ALA A 131 4.58 0.79 -2.94
C ALA A 131 3.88 -0.56 -2.72
N LEU A 132 4.37 -1.62 -3.36
CA LEU A 132 4.00 -2.99 -3.02
C LEU A 132 4.86 -3.46 -1.86
N LEU A 133 4.24 -3.80 -0.74
CA LEU A 133 4.93 -4.37 0.42
C LEU A 133 4.53 -5.84 0.54
N VAL A 134 5.47 -6.73 0.22
CA VAL A 134 5.19 -8.16 0.00
C VAL A 134 5.73 -9.01 1.14
N ASP A 135 4.86 -9.81 1.72
CA ASP A 135 5.25 -10.87 2.63
C ASP A 135 6.03 -11.97 1.88
N ALA A 136 7.21 -12.27 2.38
CA ALA A 136 8.17 -13.24 1.87
C ALA A 136 8.42 -14.38 2.88
N SER A 137 7.48 -14.62 3.79
CA SER A 137 7.46 -15.77 4.68
C SER A 137 7.32 -17.09 3.92
N ALA A 138 7.57 -18.21 4.60
CA ALA A 138 7.59 -19.53 3.98
C ALA A 138 6.25 -19.92 3.33
N SER A 139 5.12 -19.46 3.89
CA SER A 139 3.76 -19.71 3.38
C SER A 139 3.46 -18.97 2.07
N MET A 140 4.18 -17.88 1.79
CA MET A 140 4.03 -17.10 0.56
C MET A 140 4.71 -17.72 -0.66
N LYS A 141 5.58 -18.72 -0.48
CA LYS A 141 6.31 -19.40 -1.57
C LYS A 141 5.46 -19.79 -2.79
N PRO A 142 4.30 -20.48 -2.64
CA PRO A 142 3.45 -20.81 -3.78
C PRO A 142 2.78 -19.58 -4.42
N LYS A 143 2.63 -18.48 -3.68
CA LYS A 143 1.88 -17.27 -4.06
C LYS A 143 2.75 -16.23 -4.76
N LEU A 144 4.08 -16.31 -4.60
CA LEU A 144 5.01 -15.30 -5.13
C LEU A 144 4.91 -15.10 -6.64
N LEU A 145 4.60 -16.15 -7.42
CA LEU A 145 4.42 -16.00 -8.86
C LEU A 145 3.24 -15.05 -9.16
N ALA A 146 2.11 -15.24 -8.47
CA ALA A 146 0.95 -14.35 -8.61
C ALA A 146 1.27 -12.92 -8.13
N VAL A 147 2.12 -12.76 -7.12
CA VAL A 147 2.58 -11.43 -6.67
C VAL A 147 3.47 -10.76 -7.72
N GLN A 148 4.38 -11.50 -8.37
CA GLN A 148 5.21 -10.99 -9.46
C GLN A 148 4.35 -10.55 -10.64
N GLU A 149 3.41 -11.39 -11.07
CA GLU A 149 2.45 -11.06 -12.13
C GLU A 149 1.64 -9.82 -11.76
N THR A 150 1.15 -9.74 -10.52
CA THR A 150 0.43 -8.57 -10.00
C THR A 150 1.28 -7.29 -10.06
N ALA A 151 2.57 -7.35 -9.75
CA ALA A 151 3.45 -6.20 -9.85
C ALA A 151 3.60 -5.72 -11.32
N HIS A 152 3.75 -6.66 -12.26
CA HIS A 152 3.82 -6.37 -13.68
C HIS A 152 2.52 -5.78 -14.24
N ASP A 153 1.38 -6.39 -13.90
CA ASP A 153 0.06 -5.95 -14.34
C ASP A 153 -0.29 -4.58 -13.74
N LEU A 154 0.03 -4.35 -12.46
CA LEU A 154 -0.17 -3.06 -11.83
C LEU A 154 0.68 -1.99 -12.52
N MET A 155 1.96 -2.25 -12.82
CA MET A 155 2.79 -1.32 -13.57
C MET A 155 2.23 -1.02 -14.96
N ALA A 156 1.73 -2.03 -15.67
CA ALA A 156 1.11 -1.84 -16.97
C ALA A 156 -0.14 -0.95 -16.86
N SER A 157 -0.99 -1.18 -15.86
CA SER A 157 -2.16 -0.35 -15.58
C SER A 157 -1.78 1.09 -15.21
N LEU A 158 -0.74 1.27 -14.40
CA LEU A 158 -0.22 2.58 -14.01
C LEU A 158 0.36 3.36 -15.20
N LYS A 159 1.06 2.69 -16.12
CA LYS A 159 1.60 3.28 -17.36
C LYS A 159 0.52 3.72 -18.34
N ALA A 160 -0.67 3.10 -18.30
CA ALA A 160 -1.77 3.44 -19.19
C ALA A 160 -2.47 4.76 -18.83
N ARG A 161 -2.22 5.29 -17.62
CA ARG A 161 -2.76 6.57 -17.15
C ARG A 161 -2.00 7.74 -17.75
N GLY A 162 -2.67 8.87 -17.97
CA GLY A 162 -2.02 10.09 -18.45
C GLY A 162 -1.08 10.74 -17.43
N GLY A 163 -1.37 10.60 -16.13
CA GLY A 163 -0.56 11.14 -15.04
C GLY A 163 0.68 10.30 -14.72
N GLN A 164 1.73 10.95 -14.18
CA GLN A 164 2.96 10.25 -13.80
C GLN A 164 2.69 9.24 -12.68
N SER A 165 2.98 7.97 -12.96
CA SER A 165 2.83 6.88 -12.01
C SER A 165 4.16 6.18 -11.76
N ARG A 166 4.48 5.92 -10.48
CA ARG A 166 5.70 5.24 -10.06
C ARG A 166 5.37 4.10 -9.10
N LEU A 167 6.07 2.98 -9.26
CA LEU A 167 5.95 1.80 -8.41
C LEU A 167 7.28 1.55 -7.68
N ALA A 168 7.20 1.26 -6.40
CA ALA A 168 8.29 0.68 -5.62
C ALA A 168 7.87 -0.71 -5.11
N VAL A 169 8.83 -1.59 -4.87
CA VAL A 169 8.59 -2.95 -4.37
C VAL A 169 9.49 -3.22 -3.18
N PHE A 170 8.86 -3.62 -2.09
CA PHE A 170 9.46 -3.98 -0.83
C PHE A 170 9.06 -5.40 -0.47
N ARG A 171 9.90 -6.07 0.32
CA ARG A 171 9.57 -7.34 0.94
C ARG A 171 9.92 -7.38 2.41
N PHE A 172 9.24 -8.25 3.14
CA PHE A 172 9.55 -8.56 4.52
C PHE A 172 9.33 -10.07 4.79
N PRO A 173 10.17 -10.72 5.60
CA PRO A 173 11.38 -10.18 6.22
C PRO A 173 12.48 -9.86 5.18
N GLY A 174 13.40 -8.95 5.50
CA GLY A 174 14.54 -8.56 4.67
C GLY A 174 15.70 -9.59 4.69
N LEU A 175 16.86 -9.24 4.12
CA LEU A 175 18.08 -10.05 4.25
C LEU A 175 18.83 -9.71 5.55
N GLN A 176 19.65 -10.66 6.03
CA GLN A 176 20.61 -10.42 7.11
C GLN A 176 19.98 -9.85 8.40
N GLY A 177 18.77 -10.28 8.74
CA GLY A 177 18.07 -9.82 9.95
C GLY A 177 17.37 -8.46 9.82
N GLN A 178 17.39 -7.83 8.64
CA GLN A 178 16.58 -6.64 8.38
C GLN A 178 15.09 -6.99 8.38
N GLU A 179 14.26 -6.13 8.94
CA GLU A 179 12.82 -6.34 8.97
C GLU A 179 12.15 -6.10 7.61
N CYS A 180 12.76 -5.25 6.77
CA CYS A 180 12.27 -4.94 5.43
C CYS A 180 13.43 -4.75 4.45
N GLN A 181 13.21 -5.12 3.19
CA GLN A 181 14.14 -4.88 2.10
C GLN A 181 13.43 -4.23 0.92
N MET A 182 14.02 -3.15 0.40
CA MET A 182 13.62 -2.57 -0.87
C MET A 182 14.22 -3.40 -2.02
N GLU A 183 13.36 -4.08 -2.77
CA GLU A 183 13.75 -4.83 -3.97
C GLU A 183 13.88 -3.90 -5.17
N LEU A 184 13.02 -2.87 -5.22
CA LEU A 184 13.00 -1.89 -6.29
C LEU A 184 12.50 -0.55 -5.76
N GLY A 185 13.30 0.51 -5.95
CA GLY A 185 12.87 1.88 -5.69
C GLY A 185 11.85 2.37 -6.73
N PHE A 186 11.30 3.56 -6.52
CA PHE A 186 10.33 4.16 -7.43
C PHE A 186 10.83 4.17 -8.87
N THR A 187 10.12 3.45 -9.72
CA THR A 187 10.37 3.37 -11.15
C THR A 187 9.06 3.50 -11.91
N SER A 188 9.12 4.00 -13.14
CA SER A 188 8.04 3.91 -14.11
C SER A 188 8.23 2.73 -15.05
N ASP A 189 9.25 1.89 -14.86
CA ASP A 189 9.51 0.72 -15.71
C ASP A 189 10.00 -0.50 -14.93
N LEU A 190 9.27 -1.61 -15.07
CA LEU A 190 9.61 -2.92 -14.51
C LEU A 190 10.40 -3.83 -15.46
N ALA A 191 10.82 -3.36 -16.64
CA ALA A 191 11.56 -4.20 -17.60
C ALA A 191 12.84 -4.82 -16.98
N LYS A 192 13.46 -4.13 -16.00
CA LYS A 192 14.65 -4.61 -15.26
C LYS A 192 14.31 -5.50 -14.06
N ALA A 193 13.03 -5.65 -13.73
CA ALA A 193 12.52 -6.26 -12.51
C ALA A 193 12.01 -7.71 -12.72
N ARG A 194 12.32 -8.35 -13.87
CA ARG A 194 11.90 -9.75 -14.17
C ARG A 194 12.39 -10.78 -13.14
N ASN A 195 13.34 -10.39 -12.28
CA ASN A 195 13.89 -11.20 -11.20
C ASN A 195 13.45 -10.71 -9.80
N LEU A 196 12.39 -9.90 -9.69
CA LEU A 196 11.80 -9.55 -8.39
C LEU A 196 11.59 -10.83 -7.60
N PHE A 197 12.07 -10.90 -6.37
CA PHE A 197 11.93 -12.08 -5.51
C PHE A 197 12.71 -13.34 -5.96
N TYR A 198 13.65 -13.21 -6.91
CA TYR A 198 14.56 -14.30 -7.27
C TYR A 198 15.61 -14.52 -6.16
N LYS A 199 15.73 -15.76 -5.67
CA LYS A 199 16.59 -16.17 -4.52
C LYS A 199 16.15 -15.66 -3.14
N ILE A 200 14.85 -15.56 -2.88
CA ILE A 200 14.38 -15.35 -1.50
C ILE A 200 14.63 -16.61 -0.66
N ASN A 201 15.46 -16.47 0.37
CA ASN A 201 15.52 -17.42 1.48
C ASN A 201 14.32 -17.16 2.40
N MET A 202 13.18 -17.79 2.10
CA MET A 202 11.94 -17.63 2.85
C MET A 202 12.05 -18.35 4.20
N ARG A 203 12.55 -17.65 5.21
CA ARG A 203 12.69 -18.11 6.59
C ARG A 203 12.42 -16.93 7.53
N GLY A 204 11.84 -17.22 8.68
CA GLY A 204 11.74 -16.26 9.78
C GLY A 204 10.32 -15.81 10.09
N THR A 205 10.26 -14.70 10.81
CA THR A 205 9.07 -14.06 11.36
C THR A 205 8.47 -13.07 10.35
N THR A 206 7.32 -12.49 10.70
CA THR A 206 6.52 -11.60 9.87
C THR A 206 6.46 -10.21 10.53
N PRO A 207 7.52 -9.39 10.40
CA PRO A 207 7.60 -8.06 11.01
C PRO A 207 6.83 -7.01 10.20
N THR A 208 5.51 -7.18 10.09
CA THR A 208 4.63 -6.35 9.26
C THR A 208 4.68 -4.87 9.65
N GLY A 209 4.60 -4.56 10.94
CA GLY A 209 4.60 -3.17 11.41
C GLY A 209 5.91 -2.44 11.11
N PRO A 210 7.08 -2.99 11.47
CA PRO A 210 8.35 -2.38 11.10
C PRO A 210 8.55 -2.23 9.60
N ALA A 211 8.11 -3.21 8.80
CA ALA A 211 8.19 -3.12 7.35
C ALA A 211 7.29 -2.03 6.76
N LEU A 212 6.11 -1.82 7.33
CA LEU A 212 5.25 -0.68 7.01
C LEU A 212 5.96 0.64 7.34
N LEU A 213 6.56 0.77 8.54
CA LEU A 213 7.26 1.99 8.96
C LEU A 213 8.41 2.34 8.01
N GLU A 214 9.20 1.36 7.57
CA GLU A 214 10.31 1.59 6.65
C GLU A 214 9.81 2.00 5.26
N THR A 215 8.73 1.38 4.79
CA THR A 215 8.09 1.75 3.52
C THR A 215 7.52 3.18 3.58
N ILE A 216 6.82 3.53 4.68
CA ILE A 216 6.29 4.87 4.93
C ILE A 216 7.41 5.91 4.91
N ARG A 217 8.53 5.62 5.57
CA ARG A 217 9.70 6.49 5.63
C ARG A 217 10.27 6.77 4.23
N TYR A 218 10.45 5.72 3.43
CA TYR A 218 10.90 5.85 2.05
C TYR A 218 9.94 6.71 1.22
N MET A 219 8.64 6.42 1.29
CA MET A 219 7.62 7.18 0.55
C MET A 219 7.50 8.64 1.03
N ALA A 220 7.75 8.90 2.31
CA ALA A 220 7.77 10.25 2.88
C ALA A 220 9.06 11.03 2.55
N GLY A 221 10.07 10.39 1.94
CA GLY A 221 11.37 11.01 1.65
C GLY A 221 12.22 11.26 2.90
N LYS A 222 11.96 10.54 3.99
CA LYS A 222 12.70 10.68 5.26
C LYS A 222 13.98 9.83 5.21
N PRO A 223 15.09 10.27 5.83
CA PRO A 223 16.34 9.50 5.86
C PRO A 223 16.15 8.16 6.58
N ALA A 224 16.87 7.12 6.13
CA ALA A 224 16.86 5.80 6.77
C ALA A 224 17.29 5.90 8.24
N VAL A 225 16.69 5.09 9.11
CA VAL A 225 17.15 4.99 10.50
C VAL A 225 18.40 4.11 10.46
N PRO A 226 19.55 4.58 10.99
CA PRO A 226 20.70 3.71 11.15
C PRO A 226 20.27 2.51 12.00
N PRO A 227 20.75 1.28 11.70
CA PRO A 227 20.45 0.13 12.55
C PRO A 227 20.78 0.50 14.00
N MET A 228 19.85 0.22 14.93
CA MET A 228 20.15 0.29 16.35
C MET A 228 21.31 -0.67 16.58
N GLU A 229 22.53 -0.14 16.73
CA GLU A 229 23.58 -0.88 17.40
C GLU A 229 23.03 -1.18 18.79
N ASP A 230 23.01 -2.47 19.16
CA ASP A 230 22.88 -2.89 20.55
C ASP A 230 24.07 -2.28 21.32
N LYS A 231 23.93 -1.01 21.69
CA LYS A 231 24.78 -0.38 22.67
C LYS A 231 24.25 -0.79 24.01
N ASP A 232 24.73 -1.96 24.45
CA ASP A 232 24.91 -2.23 25.86
C ASP A 232 25.44 -0.96 26.54
N GLY A 233 24.58 -0.36 27.37
CA GLY A 233 24.90 0.62 28.39
C GLY A 233 25.80 1.80 28.00
N CYS A 234 25.20 2.93 27.61
CA CYS A 234 25.63 4.22 28.16
C CYS A 234 24.53 5.27 28.04
N LEU A 235 24.01 5.67 29.20
CA LEU A 235 23.41 6.98 29.42
C LEU A 235 24.46 8.06 29.13
N SER A 236 24.23 8.87 28.10
CA SER A 236 24.82 10.21 27.99
C SER A 236 23.98 10.98 26.99
N GLU A 237 22.97 11.70 27.48
CA GLU A 237 23.02 13.12 27.85
C GLU A 237 22.33 13.94 26.77
N TYR A 238 21.10 14.34 27.10
CA TYR A 238 20.43 15.50 26.54
C TYR A 238 21.27 16.73 26.85
N VAL A 239 21.73 17.46 25.83
CA VAL A 239 22.01 18.90 25.96
C VAL A 239 21.51 19.62 24.71
N VAL A 240 20.43 20.36 24.96
CA VAL A 240 19.84 21.57 24.31
C VAL A 240 20.11 21.81 22.82
#